data_AF-A0A2B7XN64-F1
#
_entry.id   AF-A0A2B7XN64-F1
#
_cell.length_a   1.000
_cell.length_b   1.000
_cell.length_c   1.000
_cell.angle_alpha   90.00
_cell.angle_beta   90.00
_cell.angle_gamma   90.00
#
_symmetry.space_group_name_H-M   'P 1'
#
loop_
_entity.id
_entity.type
_entity.pdbx_description
1 polymer ?
#
loop_
_entity_poly.entity_id
_entity_poly.type
_entity_poly.pdbx_seq_one_letter_code
_entity_poly.pdbx_strand_id
1 'polypeptide(L)'
;MSLRQERRHKMVSNIHPFDSDGAGVVKLSSLLGLTIASLASVCSMTYLECLLYPRVAVVWKNRHLPSYLGPSLPQLVHLFLLVVFNSTVLFALVILLARTLWGLGGNTTTIEVWEIERHKTLLRRARVLGGYLDGPDGVPVRIQKQEFPYDIGIWNNIKAGMGGSANIIGWFWPLASTPRQGSGLEFEVNGFEENTVSWPPPDPDRMYKSMPRNNFANDFSGEQTYASRSQEIEAFKRRQREDFQRRQAVSEVQRRTPFHKRYIQNVEITDSPDLSGSESGGNSDSGEEGWRDPEGDRLRDFGVDEEVEFYDEDDIPLAELLRRRQIQAKNTT
;
A
#
# COMPACT_ATOMS: atom_id res chain seq x y z
N MET A 1 -37.95 49.98 39.00
CA MET A 1 -36.53 49.88 39.36
C MET A 1 -36.27 48.45 39.83
N SER A 2 -35.52 47.67 39.04
CA SER A 2 -34.89 46.37 39.32
C SER A 2 -35.70 45.25 40.02
N LEU A 3 -36.28 44.34 39.23
CA LEU A 3 -36.59 42.98 39.66
C LEU A 3 -35.47 42.05 39.16
N ARG A 4 -34.72 41.51 40.13
CA ARG A 4 -33.57 40.62 39.96
C ARG A 4 -34.09 39.19 39.72
N GLN A 5 -34.14 38.78 38.45
CA GLN A 5 -34.60 37.44 38.07
C GLN A 5 -33.39 36.53 37.81
N GLU A 6 -33.18 35.62 38.75
CA GLU A 6 -32.13 34.62 38.82
C GLU A 6 -32.36 33.54 37.75
N ARG A 7 -31.57 33.56 36.66
CA ARG A 7 -31.59 32.53 35.62
C ARG A 7 -30.62 31.40 35.99
N ARG A 8 -31.16 30.33 36.58
CA ARG A 8 -30.52 29.01 36.64
C ARG A 8 -30.34 28.46 35.22
N HIS A 9 -29.09 28.36 34.75
CA HIS A 9 -28.77 27.57 33.56
C HIS A 9 -28.84 26.08 33.92
N LYS A 10 -29.81 25.37 33.35
CA LYS A 10 -29.88 23.91 33.32
C LYS A 10 -28.69 23.37 32.52
N MET A 11 -27.79 22.66 33.19
CA MET A 11 -26.90 21.70 32.52
C MET A 11 -27.76 20.56 31.98
N VAL A 12 -27.70 20.33 30.67
CA VAL A 12 -28.23 19.12 30.03
C VAL A 12 -27.09 18.11 30.02
N SER A 13 -27.06 17.26 31.05
CA SER A 13 -26.24 16.04 31.09
C SER A 13 -27.09 14.89 30.53
N ASN A 14 -26.94 14.57 29.25
CA ASN A 14 -27.43 13.32 28.68
C ASN A 14 -26.25 12.57 28.08
N ILE A 15 -25.50 11.88 28.94
CA ILE A 15 -24.58 10.82 28.53
C ILE A 15 -25.23 9.52 29.02
N HIS A 16 -25.75 8.75 28.07
CA HIS A 16 -26.15 7.38 28.34
C HIS A 16 -24.89 6.54 28.58
N PRO A 17 -24.78 5.80 29.70
CA PRO A 17 -23.80 4.74 29.80
C PRO A 17 -24.33 3.55 29.00
N PHE A 18 -23.68 3.24 27.88
CA PHE A 18 -23.86 1.94 27.23
C PHE A 18 -23.17 0.91 28.11
N ASP A 19 -23.95 0.26 28.96
CA ASP A 19 -23.59 -1.00 29.59
C ASP A 19 -23.44 -2.06 28.50
N SER A 20 -22.23 -2.56 28.33
CA SER A 20 -21.99 -3.83 27.64
C SER A 20 -21.21 -4.72 28.59
N ASP A 21 -21.96 -5.41 29.43
CA ASP A 21 -21.50 -6.54 30.22
C ASP A 21 -20.82 -7.60 29.34
N GLY A 22 -19.73 -8.15 29.87
CA GLY A 22 -19.48 -9.59 29.81
C GLY A 22 -19.31 -10.24 28.44
N ALA A 23 -18.23 -9.91 27.74
CA ALA A 23 -17.58 -10.90 26.90
C ALA A 23 -16.08 -10.61 26.84
N GLY A 24 -15.28 -11.47 27.48
CA GLY A 24 -13.83 -11.51 27.35
C GLY A 24 -13.41 -11.93 25.95
N VAL A 25 -13.73 -11.10 24.96
CA VAL A 25 -13.17 -11.23 23.62
C VAL A 25 -11.77 -10.63 23.70
N VAL A 26 -10.79 -11.50 23.91
CA VAL A 26 -9.38 -11.19 23.70
C VAL A 26 -9.24 -10.81 22.22
N LYS A 27 -9.43 -9.54 21.91
CA LYS A 27 -9.12 -8.99 20.59
C LYS A 27 -7.61 -9.03 20.44
N LEU A 28 -7.12 -10.09 19.80
CA LEU A 28 -5.75 -10.26 19.27
C LEU A 28 -5.39 -9.22 18.19
N SER A 29 -6.09 -8.08 18.13
CA SER A 29 -5.93 -7.02 17.13
C SER A 29 -5.09 -5.84 17.63
N SER A 30 -4.32 -6.01 18.71
CA SER A 30 -3.41 -4.97 19.16
C SER A 30 -2.01 -5.22 18.62
N LEU A 31 -1.34 -4.14 18.21
CA LEU A 31 0.07 -4.14 17.83
C LEU A 31 0.95 -4.80 18.90
N LEU A 32 0.59 -4.65 20.18
CA LEU A 32 1.21 -5.33 21.32
C LEU A 32 1.17 -6.86 21.21
N GLY A 33 0.06 -7.46 20.77
CA GLY A 33 -0.03 -8.91 20.62
C GLY A 33 0.94 -9.45 19.55
N LEU A 34 1.08 -8.71 18.44
CA LEU A 34 2.00 -9.07 17.36
C LEU A 34 3.47 -8.90 17.77
N THR A 35 3.83 -7.80 18.44
CA THR A 35 5.22 -7.58 18.87
C THR A 35 5.67 -8.60 19.91
N ILE A 36 4.81 -8.94 20.87
CA ILE A 36 5.09 -10.00 21.86
C ILE A 36 5.25 -11.35 21.17
N ALA A 37 4.35 -11.70 20.24
CA ALA A 37 4.45 -12.96 19.51
C ALA A 37 5.76 -13.05 18.72
N SER A 38 6.13 -11.99 18.00
CA SER A 38 7.40 -11.93 17.26
C SER A 38 8.61 -12.05 18.19
N LEU A 39 8.63 -11.34 19.33
CA LEU A 39 9.69 -11.46 20.33
C LEU A 39 9.80 -12.88 20.89
N ALA A 40 8.67 -13.49 21.25
CA ALA A 40 8.63 -14.86 21.76
C ALA A 40 9.11 -15.87 20.71
N SER A 41 8.74 -15.70 19.44
CA SER A 41 9.23 -16.53 18.34
C SER A 41 10.74 -16.40 18.16
N VAL A 42 11.30 -15.18 18.20
CA VAL A 42 12.76 -14.97 18.11
C VAL A 42 13.48 -15.60 19.31
N CYS A 43 12.99 -15.41 20.54
CA CYS A 43 13.55 -16.04 21.74
C CYS A 43 13.50 -17.58 21.67
N SER A 44 12.41 -18.16 21.14
CA SER A 44 12.29 -19.60 20.98
C SER A 44 13.26 -20.16 19.93
N MET A 45 13.36 -19.50 18.76
CA MET A 45 14.24 -19.93 17.68
C MET A 45 15.72 -19.74 18.01
N THR A 46 16.08 -18.66 18.71
CA THR A 46 17.44 -18.47 19.26
C THR A 46 17.78 -19.52 20.31
N TYR A 47 16.84 -19.87 21.19
CA TYR A 47 17.03 -20.95 22.15
C TYR A 47 17.26 -22.30 21.46
N LEU A 48 16.47 -22.61 20.42
CA LEU A 48 16.67 -23.81 19.61
C LEU A 48 18.06 -23.82 18.93
N GLU A 49 18.50 -22.69 18.39
CA GLU A 49 19.84 -22.55 17.78
C GLU A 49 20.96 -22.83 18.80
N CYS A 50 20.83 -22.29 20.01
CA CYS A 50 21.76 -22.55 21.11
C CYS A 50 21.83 -24.04 21.49
N LEU A 51 20.72 -24.79 21.37
CA LEU A 51 20.69 -26.23 21.61
C LEU A 51 21.26 -27.04 20.43
N LEU A 52 21.14 -26.54 19.21
CA LEU A 52 21.67 -27.18 18.00
C LEU A 52 23.17 -27.02 17.86
N TYR A 53 23.69 -25.83 18.17
CA TYR A 53 25.10 -25.50 18.07
C TYR A 53 26.04 -26.56 18.69
N PRO A 54 25.86 -27.01 19.95
CA PRO A 54 26.72 -28.03 20.53
C PRO A 54 26.61 -29.39 19.81
N ARG A 55 25.44 -29.73 19.25
CA ARG A 55 25.25 -30.97 18.50
C ARG A 55 26.04 -30.94 17.19
N VAL A 56 25.97 -29.82 16.47
CA VAL A 56 26.76 -29.59 15.25
C VAL A 56 28.24 -29.56 15.57
N ALA A 57 28.65 -28.91 16.66
CA ALA A 57 30.05 -28.83 17.07
C ALA A 57 30.66 -30.21 17.36
N VAL A 58 29.90 -31.12 18.00
CA VAL A 58 30.35 -32.50 18.24
C VAL A 58 30.51 -33.26 16.93
N VAL A 59 29.54 -33.16 16.01
CA VAL A 59 29.62 -33.80 14.69
C VAL A 59 30.82 -33.26 13.89
N TRP A 60 31.04 -31.94 13.92
CA TRP A 60 32.12 -31.27 13.22
C TRP A 60 33.52 -31.64 13.74
N LYS A 61 33.66 -31.75 15.07
CA LYS A 61 34.89 -32.20 15.72
C LYS A 61 35.25 -33.64 15.33
N ASN A 62 34.22 -34.48 15.18
CA ASN A 62 34.32 -35.91 14.91
C ASN A 62 34.28 -36.28 13.42
N ARG A 63 34.40 -35.30 12.49
CA ARG A 63 34.24 -35.51 11.04
C ARG A 63 35.20 -36.51 10.39
N HIS A 64 36.35 -36.75 11.01
CA HIS A 64 37.38 -37.67 10.50
C HIS A 64 37.25 -39.09 11.04
N LEU A 65 36.28 -39.34 11.93
CA LEU A 65 36.01 -40.69 12.42
C LEU A 65 35.29 -41.52 11.34
N PRO A 66 35.56 -42.84 11.29
CA PRO A 66 34.91 -43.69 10.33
C PRO A 66 33.40 -43.78 10.60
N SER A 67 32.62 -43.83 9.51
CA SER A 67 31.16 -43.67 9.50
C SER A 67 30.39 -44.58 10.47
N TYR A 68 30.91 -45.77 10.77
CA TYR A 68 30.26 -46.73 11.68
C TYR A 68 30.22 -46.32 13.16
N LEU A 69 31.04 -45.35 13.57
CA LEU A 69 31.04 -44.78 14.94
C LEU A 69 30.13 -43.54 15.04
N GLY A 70 29.55 -43.08 13.92
CA GLY A 70 28.75 -41.88 13.82
C GLY A 70 27.24 -42.10 13.99
N PRO A 71 26.46 -41.02 14.15
CA PRO A 71 25.00 -41.06 14.09
C PRO A 71 24.51 -41.54 12.72
N SER A 72 23.27 -42.01 12.66
CA SER A 72 22.72 -42.55 11.42
C SER A 72 22.54 -41.47 10.34
N LEU A 73 22.63 -41.85 9.06
CA LEU A 73 22.40 -40.95 7.93
C LEU A 73 21.11 -40.11 8.05
N PRO A 74 19.93 -40.68 8.37
CA PRO A 74 18.73 -39.87 8.53
C PRO A 74 18.82 -38.86 9.68
N GLN A 75 19.53 -39.17 10.76
CA GLN A 75 19.75 -38.21 11.86
C GLN A 75 20.63 -37.05 11.43
N LEU A 76 21.67 -37.30 10.62
CA LEU A 76 22.52 -36.25 10.06
C LEU A 76 21.77 -35.36 9.08
N VAL A 77 20.96 -35.96 8.19
CA VAL A 77 20.10 -35.20 7.26
C VAL A 77 19.10 -34.34 8.04
N HIS A 78 18.44 -34.91 9.05
CA HIS A 78 17.50 -34.16 9.88
C HIS A 78 18.18 -33.01 10.64
N LEU A 79 19.34 -33.25 11.25
CA LEU A 79 20.12 -32.21 11.93
C LEU A 79 20.50 -31.08 10.96
N PHE A 80 20.95 -31.42 9.75
CA PHE A 80 21.31 -30.46 8.73
C PHE A 80 20.12 -29.59 8.32
N LEU A 81 18.98 -30.22 7.98
CA LEU A 81 17.76 -29.49 7.63
C LEU A 81 17.31 -28.59 8.77
N LEU A 82 17.32 -29.10 9.99
CA LEU A 82 16.82 -28.36 11.15
C LEU A 82 17.70 -27.14 11.46
N VAL A 83 19.02 -27.23 11.28
CA VAL A 83 19.93 -26.07 11.38
C VAL A 83 19.65 -25.04 10.27
N VAL A 84 19.59 -25.49 9.00
CA VAL A 84 19.38 -24.58 7.86
C VAL A 84 18.03 -23.87 7.93
N PHE A 85 16.96 -24.61 8.24
CA PHE A 85 15.62 -24.02 8.38
C PHE A 85 15.54 -23.11 9.59
N ASN A 86 16.08 -23.52 10.76
CA ASN A 86 16.05 -22.68 11.95
C ASN A 86 16.84 -21.38 11.74
N SER A 87 18.04 -21.45 11.17
CA SER A 87 18.86 -20.26 10.90
C SER A 87 18.18 -19.31 9.91
N THR A 88 17.57 -19.85 8.85
CA THR A 88 16.87 -19.05 7.83
C THR A 88 15.63 -18.37 8.40
N VAL A 89 14.82 -19.12 9.15
CA VAL A 89 13.61 -18.58 9.79
C VAL A 89 13.99 -17.56 10.86
N LEU A 90 15.00 -17.84 11.69
CA LEU A 90 15.51 -16.92 12.70
C LEU A 90 15.97 -15.61 12.07
N PHE A 91 16.71 -15.67 10.95
CA PHE A 91 17.15 -14.48 10.22
C PHE A 91 15.96 -13.64 9.74
N ALA A 92 14.97 -14.26 9.09
CA ALA A 92 13.77 -13.57 8.63
C ALA A 92 12.98 -12.94 9.81
N LEU A 93 12.83 -13.65 10.92
CA LEU A 93 12.14 -13.15 12.11
C LEU A 93 12.89 -11.99 12.78
N VAL A 94 14.22 -11.99 12.79
CA VAL A 94 15.03 -10.88 13.31
C VAL A 94 14.84 -9.62 12.47
N ILE A 95 14.80 -9.74 11.14
CA ILE A 95 14.51 -8.61 10.24
C ILE A 95 13.10 -8.06 10.49
N LEU A 96 12.10 -8.94 10.59
CA LEU A 96 10.73 -8.55 10.89
C LEU A 96 10.64 -7.87 12.27
N LEU A 97 11.34 -8.41 13.28
CA LEU A 97 11.39 -7.81 14.61
C LEU A 97 11.99 -6.40 14.54
N ALA A 98 13.14 -6.22 13.88
CA ALA A 98 13.75 -4.91 13.71
C ALA A 98 12.79 -3.92 13.01
N ARG A 99 12.09 -4.36 11.97
CA ARG A 99 11.08 -3.54 11.27
C ARG A 99 9.92 -3.16 12.18
N THR A 100 9.41 -4.08 13.01
CA THR A 100 8.33 -3.78 13.96
C THR A 100 8.78 -2.82 15.07
N LEU A 101 10.00 -2.96 15.58
CA LEU A 101 10.57 -2.06 16.58
C LEU A 101 10.81 -0.66 16.00
N TRP A 102 11.26 -0.57 14.74
CA TRP A 102 11.40 0.70 14.04
C TRP A 102 10.05 1.41 13.88
N GLY A 103 9.02 0.68 13.44
CA GLY A 103 7.66 1.24 13.32
C GLY A 103 7.08 1.67 14.68
N LEU A 104 7.31 0.87 15.73
CA LEU A 104 6.90 1.19 17.10
C LEU A 104 7.60 2.45 17.63
N GLY A 105 8.89 2.63 17.32
CA GLY A 105 9.67 3.79 17.72
C GLY A 105 9.22 5.09 17.07
N GLY A 106 8.75 5.04 15.82
CA GLY A 106 8.20 6.19 15.09
C GLY A 106 6.68 6.36 15.19
N ASN A 107 5.99 5.46 15.91
CA ASN A 107 4.52 5.35 15.90
C ASN A 107 3.93 5.34 14.47
N THR A 108 4.65 4.70 13.55
CA THR A 108 4.24 4.59 12.13
C THR A 108 3.77 3.17 11.85
N THR A 109 2.60 3.05 11.27
CA THR A 109 2.12 1.81 10.65
C THR A 109 2.77 1.60 9.30
N THR A 110 2.74 0.35 8.81
CA THR A 110 3.26 0.03 7.47
C THR A 110 2.63 0.92 6.40
N ILE A 111 1.30 1.12 6.44
CA ILE A 111 0.55 1.93 5.48
C ILE A 111 1.02 3.39 5.49
N GLU A 112 1.25 3.96 6.67
CA GLU A 112 1.75 5.33 6.81
C GLU A 112 3.18 5.46 6.30
N VAL A 113 4.03 4.45 6.46
CA VAL A 113 5.37 4.46 5.86
C VAL A 113 5.28 4.56 4.34
N TRP A 114 4.42 3.75 3.71
CA TRP A 114 4.17 3.85 2.27
C TRP A 114 3.64 5.23 1.86
N GLU A 115 2.75 5.82 2.66
CA GLU A 115 2.20 7.16 2.39
C GLU A 115 3.26 8.27 2.54
N ILE A 116 4.13 8.17 3.53
CA ILE A 116 5.27 9.09 3.72
C ILE A 116 6.23 9.01 2.53
N GLU A 117 6.56 7.79 2.08
CA GLU A 117 7.43 7.57 0.92
C GLU A 117 6.80 8.11 -0.36
N ARG A 118 5.50 7.87 -0.57
CA ARG A 118 4.74 8.45 -1.68
C ARG A 118 4.71 9.97 -1.65
N HIS A 119 4.47 10.58 -0.49
CA HIS A 119 4.50 12.04 -0.39
C HIS A 119 5.89 12.60 -0.70
N LYS A 120 6.96 11.90 -0.28
CA LYS A 120 8.34 12.28 -0.63
C LYS A 120 8.59 12.23 -2.14
N THR A 121 8.06 11.24 -2.87
CA THR A 121 8.20 11.19 -4.34
C THR A 121 7.40 12.30 -5.02
N LEU A 122 6.17 12.55 -4.58
CA LEU A 122 5.36 13.67 -5.06
C LEU A 122 6.04 15.03 -4.83
N LEU A 123 6.68 15.22 -3.68
CA LEU A 123 7.46 16.43 -3.39
C LEU A 123 8.65 16.62 -4.31
N ARG A 124 9.37 15.53 -4.66
CA ARG A 124 10.47 15.58 -5.62
C ARG A 124 9.95 16.01 -6.99
N ARG A 125 8.85 15.41 -7.46
CA ARG A 125 8.19 15.76 -8.73
C ARG A 125 7.69 17.21 -8.74
N ALA A 126 7.03 17.63 -7.66
CA ALA A 126 6.52 18.99 -7.53
C ALA A 126 7.66 20.01 -7.55
N ARG A 127 8.80 19.73 -6.92
CA ARG A 127 9.97 20.63 -6.92
C ARG A 127 10.51 20.89 -8.33
N VAL A 128 10.50 19.89 -9.20
CA VAL A 128 10.90 20.03 -10.61
C VAL A 128 9.90 20.92 -11.38
N LEU A 129 8.61 20.81 -11.05
CA LEU A 129 7.51 21.53 -11.71
C LEU A 129 7.16 22.88 -11.02
N GLY A 130 8.06 23.44 -10.23
CA GLY A 130 7.86 24.75 -9.60
C GLY A 130 6.95 24.76 -8.36
N GLY A 131 6.73 23.60 -7.74
CA GLY A 131 5.99 23.41 -6.48
C GLY A 131 4.52 22.99 -6.63
N TYR A 132 4.06 22.77 -7.86
CA TYR A 132 2.69 22.38 -8.17
C TYR A 132 2.66 21.09 -8.99
N LEU A 133 1.65 20.25 -8.76
CA LEU A 133 1.32 19.11 -9.61
C LEU A 133 -0.08 19.27 -10.19
N ASP A 134 -0.24 18.84 -11.43
CA ASP A 134 -1.55 18.84 -12.08
C ASP A 134 -2.42 17.72 -11.50
N GLY A 135 -3.51 18.10 -10.86
CA GLY A 135 -4.56 17.21 -10.45
C GLY A 135 -5.47 16.80 -11.62
N PRO A 136 -6.47 15.94 -11.35
CA PRO A 136 -7.52 15.67 -12.31
C PRO A 136 -8.21 16.97 -12.72
N ASP A 137 -8.58 17.06 -14.01
CA ASP A 137 -9.18 18.25 -14.63
C ASP A 137 -8.25 19.48 -14.73
N GLY A 138 -6.94 19.30 -14.55
CA GLY A 138 -5.93 20.35 -14.70
C GLY A 138 -5.87 21.33 -13.53
N VAL A 139 -6.45 20.97 -12.39
CA VAL A 139 -6.41 21.80 -11.17
C VAL A 139 -5.01 21.70 -10.56
N PRO A 140 -4.26 22.81 -10.43
CA PRO A 140 -2.93 22.78 -9.83
C PRO A 140 -3.03 22.55 -8.31
N VAL A 141 -2.46 21.45 -7.84
CA VAL A 141 -2.35 21.11 -6.42
C VAL A 141 -0.96 21.50 -5.94
N ARG A 142 -0.90 22.38 -4.94
CA ARG A 142 0.37 22.75 -4.31
C ARG A 142 0.78 21.67 -3.33
N ILE A 143 1.93 21.04 -3.57
CA ILE A 143 2.46 20.00 -2.68
C ILE A 143 3.51 20.61 -1.78
N GLN A 144 3.25 20.58 -0.47
CA GLN A 144 4.16 21.10 0.56
C GLN A 144 4.73 19.96 1.38
N LYS A 145 5.97 20.13 1.84
CA LYS A 145 6.58 19.16 2.75
C LYS A 145 5.80 19.21 4.05
N GLN A 146 5.27 18.06 4.45
CA GLN A 146 4.53 17.88 5.69
C GLN A 146 5.23 16.82 6.52
N GLU A 147 5.48 17.12 7.79
CA GLU A 147 6.03 16.14 8.73
C GLU A 147 4.94 15.17 9.24
N PHE A 148 5.35 13.97 9.66
CA PHE A 148 4.42 12.96 10.14
C PHE A 148 3.79 13.38 11.48
N PRO A 149 2.46 13.39 11.62
CA PRO A 149 1.79 14.00 12.78
C PRO A 149 1.80 13.14 14.05
N TYR A 150 1.91 11.81 13.94
CA TYR A 150 1.70 10.90 15.07
C TYR A 150 2.99 10.50 15.81
N ASP A 151 4.15 11.06 15.43
CA ASP A 151 5.40 10.87 16.16
C ASP A 151 5.48 11.83 17.36
N ILE A 152 5.10 11.34 18.54
CA ILE A 152 5.07 12.07 19.82
C ILE A 152 6.33 11.83 20.69
N GLY A 153 7.39 11.31 20.07
CA GLY A 153 8.67 10.96 20.70
C GLY A 153 8.78 9.50 21.11
N ILE A 154 9.99 8.95 21.01
CA ILE A 154 10.29 7.50 21.11
C ILE A 154 9.61 6.82 22.30
N TRP A 155 9.71 7.39 23.51
CA TRP A 155 9.11 6.78 24.70
C TRP A 155 7.58 6.81 24.69
N ASN A 156 6.98 7.91 24.25
CA ASN A 156 5.53 8.06 24.18
C ASN A 156 4.95 7.18 23.06
N ASN A 157 5.67 7.06 21.94
CA ASN A 157 5.35 6.14 20.84
C ASN A 157 5.34 4.68 21.29
N ILE A 158 6.40 4.24 21.97
CA ILE A 158 6.48 2.89 22.53
C ILE A 158 5.37 2.68 23.56
N LYS A 159 5.15 3.65 24.45
CA LYS A 159 4.07 3.59 25.43
C LYS A 159 2.72 3.45 24.75
N ALA A 160 2.41 4.25 23.73
CA ALA A 160 1.16 4.17 22.97
C ALA A 160 0.99 2.80 22.29
N GLY A 161 2.02 2.31 21.59
CA GLY A 161 1.98 0.99 20.94
C GLY A 161 1.91 -0.19 21.93
N MET A 162 2.44 -0.02 23.14
CA MET A 162 2.35 -0.98 24.25
C MET A 162 1.10 -0.79 25.13
N GLY A 163 0.08 -0.10 24.61
CA GLY A 163 -1.21 0.05 25.27
C GLY A 163 -1.30 1.22 26.25
N GLY A 164 -0.47 2.25 26.13
CA GLY A 164 -0.54 3.47 26.95
C GLY A 164 -0.06 3.33 28.39
N SER A 165 0.41 2.15 28.83
CA SER A 165 0.93 1.93 30.17
C SER A 165 2.45 2.03 30.21
N ALA A 166 3.03 2.59 31.29
CA ALA A 166 4.48 2.57 31.52
C ALA A 166 4.96 1.26 32.19
N ASN A 167 4.10 0.24 32.24
CA ASN A 167 4.38 -1.02 32.92
C ASN A 167 5.16 -1.96 31.98
N ILE A 168 6.48 -1.81 31.94
CA ILE A 168 7.39 -2.57 31.07
C ILE A 168 7.21 -4.09 31.22
N ILE A 169 7.02 -4.58 32.44
CA ILE A 169 6.79 -6.02 32.71
C ILE A 169 5.46 -6.49 32.12
N GLY A 170 4.43 -5.63 32.19
CA GLY A 170 3.11 -5.91 31.62
C GLY A 170 3.11 -5.97 30.10
N TRP A 171 4.08 -5.31 29.44
CA TRP A 171 4.21 -5.34 27.99
C TRP A 171 4.57 -6.71 27.43
N PHE A 172 5.20 -7.58 28.22
CA PHE A 172 5.55 -8.94 27.79
C PHE A 172 4.46 -9.96 28.09
N TRP A 173 3.35 -9.53 28.70
CA TRP A 173 2.28 -10.43 29.10
C TRP A 173 1.24 -10.54 27.99
N PRO A 174 1.13 -11.69 27.29
CA PRO A 174 0.25 -11.84 26.12
C PRO A 174 -1.25 -11.77 26.48
N LEU A 175 -1.58 -11.97 27.76
CA LEU A 175 -2.94 -11.86 28.28
C LEU A 175 -3.21 -10.49 28.92
N ALA A 176 -2.31 -9.51 28.76
CA ALA A 176 -2.53 -8.18 29.29
C ALA A 176 -3.72 -7.56 28.55
N SER A 177 -4.67 -7.02 29.32
CA SER A 177 -5.76 -6.24 28.75
C SER A 177 -5.15 -5.04 28.06
N THR A 178 -5.38 -4.91 26.75
CA THR A 178 -4.99 -3.72 26.00
C THR A 178 -5.82 -2.56 26.54
N PRO A 179 -5.18 -1.52 27.10
CA PRO A 179 -5.92 -0.39 27.61
C PRO A 179 -6.71 0.26 26.48
N ARG A 180 -7.95 0.68 26.79
CA ARG A 180 -8.83 1.37 25.85
C ARG A 180 -8.29 2.77 25.60
N GLN A 181 -7.28 2.91 24.74
CA GLN A 181 -6.86 4.22 24.28
C GLN A 181 -7.83 4.75 23.23
N GLY A 182 -8.67 5.71 23.64
CA GLY A 182 -9.51 6.52 22.76
C GLY A 182 -10.52 5.75 21.91
N SER A 183 -11.11 6.48 20.95
CA SER A 183 -12.05 5.94 19.96
C SER A 183 -11.38 5.07 18.88
N GLY A 184 -10.03 4.98 18.86
CA GLY A 184 -9.27 4.48 17.70
C GLY A 184 -9.36 5.38 16.45
N LEU A 185 -10.02 6.53 16.59
CA LEU A 185 -10.18 7.56 15.56
C LEU A 185 -9.37 8.83 15.88
N GLU A 186 -8.99 9.00 17.14
CA GLU A 186 -8.27 10.15 17.65
C GLU A 186 -6.95 9.67 18.24
N PHE A 187 -5.86 10.26 17.76
CA PHE A 187 -4.50 9.98 18.19
C PHE A 187 -3.86 11.29 18.64
N GLU A 188 -2.90 11.19 19.56
CA GLU A 188 -2.11 12.34 19.99
C GLU A 188 -1.24 12.84 18.82
N VAL A 189 -1.21 14.15 18.61
CA VAL A 189 -0.48 14.80 17.52
C VAL A 189 0.66 15.61 18.12
N ASN A 190 1.81 15.58 17.46
CA ASN A 190 3.05 16.23 17.93
C ASN A 190 3.04 17.76 17.87
N GLY A 191 2.12 18.36 17.10
CA GLY A 191 1.96 19.79 16.97
C GLY A 191 3.08 20.49 16.19
N PHE A 192 3.83 19.75 15.35
CA PHE A 192 4.84 20.37 14.47
C PHE A 192 4.24 21.16 13.32
N GLU A 193 3.09 20.70 12.80
CA GLU A 193 2.35 21.34 11.72
C GLU A 193 1.14 22.09 12.26
N GLU A 194 0.61 23.03 11.47
CA GLU A 194 -0.65 23.70 11.80
C GLU A 194 -1.82 22.70 11.78
N ASN A 195 -2.74 22.82 12.75
CA ASN A 195 -3.95 21.98 12.85
C ASN A 195 -4.90 22.08 11.64
N THR A 196 -4.62 22.98 10.70
CA THR A 196 -5.37 23.19 9.46
C THR A 196 -4.99 22.19 8.37
N VAL A 197 -3.84 21.54 8.48
CA VAL A 197 -3.32 20.59 7.49
C VAL A 197 -3.87 19.20 7.80
N SER A 198 -4.53 18.58 6.82
CA SER A 198 -5.01 17.22 6.94
C SER A 198 -3.91 16.20 6.72
N TRP A 199 -3.96 15.08 7.43
CA TRP A 199 -3.23 13.86 7.11
C TRP A 199 -4.21 12.77 6.69
N PRO A 200 -3.95 12.00 5.61
CA PRO A 200 -2.79 12.06 4.72
C PRO A 200 -2.76 13.32 3.84
N PRO A 201 -1.58 13.69 3.29
CA PRO A 201 -1.46 14.82 2.37
C PRO A 201 -2.30 14.60 1.10
N PRO A 202 -2.80 15.68 0.46
CA PRO A 202 -3.59 15.58 -0.76
C PRO A 202 -2.72 15.06 -1.92
N ASP A 203 -3.09 13.92 -2.47
CA ASP A 203 -2.42 13.30 -3.61
C ASP A 203 -3.20 13.57 -4.92
N PRO A 204 -2.59 14.26 -5.91
CA PRO A 204 -3.25 14.55 -7.19
C PRO A 204 -3.69 13.27 -7.91
N ASP A 205 -2.96 12.16 -7.76
CA ASP A 205 -3.30 10.92 -8.46
C ASP A 205 -4.52 10.19 -7.85
N ARG A 206 -4.86 10.49 -6.59
CA ARG A 206 -6.01 9.92 -5.87
C ARG A 206 -7.24 10.82 -5.83
N MET A 207 -7.10 12.07 -6.27
CA MET A 207 -8.24 12.98 -6.33
C MET A 207 -9.32 12.45 -7.26
N TYR A 208 -10.59 12.61 -6.85
CA TYR A 208 -11.71 12.24 -7.69
C TYR A 208 -11.71 13.12 -8.95
N LYS A 209 -11.62 12.49 -10.12
CA LYS A 209 -11.91 13.15 -11.39
C LYS A 209 -13.37 13.54 -11.36
N SER A 210 -13.66 14.84 -11.44
CA SER A 210 -15.04 15.24 -11.63
C SER A 210 -15.48 14.59 -12.93
N MET A 211 -16.46 13.67 -12.86
CA MET A 211 -17.15 13.25 -14.08
C MET A 211 -17.57 14.57 -14.72
N PRO A 212 -17.20 14.84 -15.99
CA PRO A 212 -17.70 16.01 -16.68
C PRO A 212 -19.18 16.04 -16.40
N ARG A 213 -19.67 17.14 -15.81
CA ARG A 213 -21.10 17.33 -15.59
C ARG A 213 -21.68 17.35 -16.98
N ASN A 214 -21.98 16.16 -17.44
CA ASN A 214 -22.64 15.88 -18.66
C ASN A 214 -23.89 16.74 -18.54
N ASN A 215 -24.02 17.75 -19.39
CA ASN A 215 -25.25 18.53 -19.58
C ASN A 215 -26.41 17.64 -20.08
N PHE A 216 -26.37 16.35 -19.75
CA PHE A 216 -27.34 15.29 -19.95
C PHE A 216 -28.42 15.30 -18.87
N ALA A 217 -28.45 16.31 -17.99
CA ALA A 217 -29.65 16.60 -17.21
C ALA A 217 -30.87 16.87 -18.13
N ASN A 218 -30.65 17.18 -19.41
CA ASN A 218 -31.68 17.27 -20.45
C ASN A 218 -31.69 16.10 -21.46
N ASP A 219 -30.86 15.05 -21.29
CA ASP A 219 -30.78 13.94 -22.29
C ASP A 219 -31.55 12.68 -21.85
N PHE A 220 -32.15 12.68 -20.65
CA PHE A 220 -33.11 11.65 -20.25
C PHE A 220 -34.53 11.92 -20.80
N SER A 221 -34.79 13.15 -21.26
CA SER A 221 -35.88 13.46 -22.18
C SER A 221 -35.37 13.24 -23.60
N GLY A 222 -35.29 11.97 -24.01
CA GLY A 222 -34.79 11.62 -25.34
C GLY A 222 -35.57 12.37 -26.42
N GLU A 223 -34.89 13.29 -27.11
CA GLU A 223 -35.21 13.52 -28.51
C GLU A 223 -35.03 12.15 -29.18
N GLN A 224 -36.14 11.48 -29.46
CA GLN A 224 -36.16 10.22 -30.18
C GLN A 224 -35.57 10.46 -31.57
N THR A 225 -34.24 10.42 -31.65
CA THR A 225 -33.49 10.56 -32.89
C THR A 225 -33.78 9.38 -33.84
N TYR A 226 -34.35 8.29 -33.30
CA TYR A 226 -34.73 7.10 -34.02
C TYR A 226 -36.22 6.80 -33.84
N ALA A 227 -36.88 6.45 -34.96
CA ALA A 227 -38.33 6.25 -35.02
C ALA A 227 -38.83 4.98 -34.31
N SER A 228 -37.94 4.05 -33.94
CA SER A 228 -38.30 2.82 -33.25
C SER A 228 -37.17 2.31 -32.35
N ARG A 229 -37.53 1.69 -31.24
CA ARG A 229 -36.61 1.04 -30.28
C ARG A 229 -35.72 -0.01 -30.93
N SER A 230 -36.22 -0.72 -31.94
CA SER A 230 -35.41 -1.69 -32.69
C SER A 230 -34.29 -1.01 -33.47
N GLN A 231 -34.56 0.14 -34.09
CA GLN A 231 -33.56 0.93 -34.83
C GLN A 231 -32.51 1.53 -33.90
N GLU A 232 -32.91 1.95 -32.69
CA GLU A 232 -31.97 2.41 -31.66
C GLU A 232 -31.00 1.29 -31.24
N ILE A 233 -31.53 0.09 -30.97
CA ILE A 233 -30.73 -1.09 -30.61
C ILE A 233 -29.79 -1.48 -31.75
N GLU A 234 -30.24 -1.41 -33.00
CA GLU A 234 -29.41 -1.69 -34.18
C GLU A 234 -28.31 -0.64 -34.38
N ALA A 235 -28.64 0.65 -34.21
CA ALA A 235 -27.67 1.74 -34.29
C ALA A 235 -26.61 1.64 -33.17
N PHE A 236 -27.02 1.22 -31.97
CA PHE A 236 -26.12 0.96 -30.86
C PHE A 236 -25.19 -0.24 -31.15
N LYS A 237 -25.75 -1.36 -31.63
CA LYS A 237 -24.96 -2.54 -32.04
C LYS A 237 -24.01 -2.25 -33.20
N ARG A 238 -24.38 -1.34 -34.11
CA ARG A 238 -23.51 -0.87 -35.20
C ARG A 238 -22.33 -0.07 -34.63
N ARG A 239 -22.59 0.90 -33.74
CA ARG A 239 -21.54 1.66 -33.02
C ARG A 239 -20.60 0.75 -32.24
N GLN A 240 -21.13 -0.25 -31.54
CA GLN A 240 -20.31 -1.23 -30.82
C GLN A 240 -19.40 -2.03 -31.76
N ARG A 241 -19.91 -2.45 -32.93
CA ARG A 241 -19.09 -3.16 -33.94
C ARG A 241 -18.01 -2.25 -34.52
N GLU A 242 -18.34 -1.01 -34.83
CA GLU A 242 -17.37 -0.01 -35.31
C GLU A 242 -16.30 0.29 -34.26
N ASP A 243 -16.66 0.41 -32.98
CA ASP A 243 -15.70 0.57 -31.88
C ASP A 243 -14.83 -0.67 -31.69
N PHE A 244 -15.41 -1.86 -31.82
CA PHE A 244 -14.66 -3.11 -31.77
C PHE A 244 -13.66 -3.20 -32.93
N GLN A 245 -14.06 -2.79 -34.13
CA GLN A 245 -13.17 -2.69 -35.30
C GLN A 245 -12.11 -1.61 -35.13
N ARG A 246 -12.43 -0.45 -34.52
CA ARG A 246 -11.44 0.59 -34.18
C ARG A 246 -10.40 0.06 -33.18
N ARG A 247 -10.84 -0.69 -32.17
CA ARG A 247 -9.95 -1.32 -31.18
C ARG A 247 -9.10 -2.43 -31.80
N GLN A 248 -9.67 -3.24 -32.69
CA GLN A 248 -8.92 -4.27 -33.42
C GLN A 248 -7.93 -3.69 -34.45
N ALA A 249 -8.26 -2.55 -35.07
CA ALA A 249 -7.35 -1.87 -35.99
C ALA A 249 -6.15 -1.23 -35.25
N VAL A 250 -6.33 -0.87 -33.97
CA VAL A 250 -5.26 -0.44 -33.05
C VAL A 250 -4.78 -1.64 -32.21
N SER A 251 -4.52 -2.79 -32.87
CA SER A 251 -3.99 -3.99 -32.20
C SER A 251 -2.53 -3.84 -31.77
N GLU A 252 -1.87 -2.74 -32.12
CA GLU A 252 -0.64 -2.33 -31.47
C GLU A 252 -1.05 -1.42 -30.31
N VAL A 253 -0.99 -1.95 -29.08
CA VAL A 253 -1.10 -1.13 -27.87
C VAL A 253 0.03 -0.11 -27.95
N GLN A 254 -0.24 1.06 -28.53
CA GLN A 254 0.72 2.15 -28.51
C GLN A 254 0.89 2.54 -27.05
N ARG A 255 2.01 2.12 -26.45
CA ARG A 255 2.50 2.64 -25.17
C ARG A 255 2.26 4.14 -25.20
N ARG A 256 1.49 4.64 -24.23
CA ARG A 256 1.32 6.08 -24.05
C ARG A 256 2.72 6.66 -23.94
N THR A 257 3.11 7.52 -24.88
CA THR A 257 4.46 8.11 -24.89
C THR A 257 4.76 8.76 -23.54
N PRO A 258 5.99 8.67 -23.02
CA PRO A 258 6.35 9.23 -21.72
C PRO A 258 5.88 10.67 -21.58
N PHE A 259 5.44 11.05 -20.38
CA PHE A 259 4.83 12.36 -20.11
C PHE A 259 5.72 13.50 -20.61
N HIS A 260 7.05 13.36 -20.47
CA HIS A 260 8.02 14.34 -20.95
C HIS A 260 7.96 14.54 -22.49
N LYS A 261 7.79 13.46 -23.26
CA LYS A 261 7.63 13.54 -24.73
C LYS A 261 6.34 14.23 -25.12
N ARG A 262 5.24 14.01 -24.39
CA ARG A 262 3.96 14.70 -24.62
C ARG A 262 4.00 16.17 -24.26
N TYR A 263 4.70 16.52 -23.18
CA TYR A 263 4.88 17.91 -22.78
C TYR A 263 5.70 18.68 -23.81
N ILE A 264 6.84 18.14 -24.23
CA ILE A 264 7.67 18.74 -25.30
C ILE A 264 6.87 18.86 -26.59
N GLN A 265 6.19 17.79 -27.04
CA GLN A 265 5.38 17.80 -28.25
C GLN A 265 4.24 18.84 -28.21
N ASN A 266 3.54 19.00 -27.08
CA ASN A 266 2.49 20.01 -26.94
C ASN A 266 3.04 21.44 -26.90
N VAL A 267 4.24 21.64 -26.35
CA VAL A 267 4.93 22.93 -26.35
C VAL A 267 5.45 23.28 -27.75
N GLU A 268 5.99 22.31 -28.49
CA GLU A 268 6.44 22.46 -29.89
C GLU A 268 5.30 22.76 -30.87
N ILE A 269 4.11 22.17 -30.67
CA ILE A 269 2.93 22.43 -31.52
C ILE A 269 2.42 23.88 -31.39
N THR A 270 2.78 24.59 -30.32
CA THR A 270 2.31 25.97 -30.07
C THR A 270 3.18 27.03 -30.77
N ASP A 271 4.43 26.71 -31.14
CA ASP A 271 5.35 27.66 -31.79
C ASP A 271 5.85 27.16 -33.17
N SER A 272 5.09 27.54 -34.20
CA SER A 272 5.49 27.89 -35.59
C SER A 272 5.67 26.80 -36.70
N PRO A 273 5.41 27.15 -37.99
CA PRO A 273 5.58 26.29 -39.16
C PRO A 273 7.00 26.32 -39.73
N ASP A 274 7.33 25.26 -40.49
CA ASP A 274 8.46 25.04 -41.43
C ASP A 274 9.80 24.41 -40.95
N LEU A 275 9.98 23.17 -41.44
CA LEU A 275 11.17 22.43 -41.90
C LEU A 275 12.60 22.91 -41.56
N SER A 276 13.39 22.04 -40.89
CA SER A 276 14.77 21.66 -41.30
C SER A 276 15.38 20.66 -40.30
N GLY A 277 15.91 19.55 -40.80
CA GLY A 277 16.55 18.51 -39.99
C GLY A 277 17.90 18.89 -39.38
N SER A 278 18.24 18.21 -38.29
CA SER A 278 19.61 17.79 -37.96
C SER A 278 19.53 16.86 -36.75
N GLU A 279 19.85 15.59 -36.95
CA GLU A 279 20.11 14.67 -35.84
C GLU A 279 21.39 15.12 -35.12
N SER A 280 21.33 15.23 -33.79
CA SER A 280 22.51 15.23 -32.94
C SER A 280 22.15 14.69 -31.57
N GLY A 281 22.87 13.63 -31.19
CA GLY A 281 22.67 12.90 -29.95
C GLY A 281 22.76 13.77 -28.71
N GLY A 282 21.77 13.61 -27.85
CA GLY A 282 21.72 14.13 -26.50
C GLY A 282 21.07 13.10 -25.61
N ASN A 283 21.85 12.09 -25.22
CA ASN A 283 21.54 11.13 -24.18
C ASN A 283 21.09 11.90 -22.92
N SER A 284 19.78 12.04 -22.72
CA SER A 284 19.21 12.66 -21.54
C SER A 284 18.03 11.82 -21.09
N ASP A 285 18.38 10.89 -20.20
CA ASP A 285 17.55 10.14 -19.27
C ASP A 285 16.62 11.09 -18.50
N SER A 286 15.47 11.42 -19.09
CA SER A 286 14.47 12.25 -18.43
C SER A 286 13.06 11.82 -18.83
N GLY A 287 12.42 11.08 -17.92
CA GLY A 287 10.97 11.05 -17.85
C GLY A 287 10.32 9.67 -17.91
N GLU A 288 10.74 8.73 -17.08
CA GLU A 288 9.94 7.65 -16.50
C GLU A 288 10.77 7.02 -15.36
N GLU A 289 10.67 7.59 -14.16
CA GLU A 289 11.26 7.00 -12.96
C GLU A 289 10.48 5.72 -12.63
N GLY A 290 10.92 4.61 -13.22
CA GLY A 290 10.70 3.28 -12.65
C GLY A 290 11.11 3.26 -11.18
N TRP A 291 10.62 2.27 -10.44
CA TRP A 291 10.93 2.17 -9.02
C TRP A 291 12.45 2.23 -8.81
N ARG A 292 12.89 3.05 -7.85
CA ARG A 292 14.30 3.20 -7.47
C ARG A 292 14.46 3.05 -5.98
N ASP A 293 15.52 2.37 -5.61
CA ASP A 293 15.97 2.29 -4.22
C ASP A 293 16.61 3.62 -3.76
N PRO A 294 16.75 3.84 -2.44
CA PRO A 294 17.42 5.02 -1.88
C PRO A 294 18.88 5.19 -2.34
N GLU A 295 19.51 4.13 -2.86
CA GLU A 295 20.86 4.12 -3.44
C GLU A 295 20.88 4.50 -4.94
N GLY A 296 19.71 4.60 -5.57
CA GLY A 296 19.55 5.05 -6.95
C GLY A 296 19.41 3.93 -7.98
N ASP A 297 19.54 2.68 -7.56
CA ASP A 297 19.45 1.48 -8.40
C ASP A 297 17.99 1.20 -8.83
N ARG A 298 17.82 0.69 -10.05
CA ARG A 298 16.52 0.32 -10.67
C ARG A 298 16.31 -1.20 -10.63
N LEU A 299 15.06 -1.67 -10.79
CA LEU A 299 14.75 -3.12 -10.91
C LEU A 299 15.53 -3.81 -12.03
N ARG A 300 15.81 -3.10 -13.13
CA ARG A 300 16.61 -3.58 -14.27
C ARG A 300 18.04 -3.92 -13.86
N ASP A 301 18.59 -3.23 -12.87
CA ASP A 301 19.96 -3.44 -12.38
C ASP A 301 20.06 -4.75 -11.58
N PHE A 302 18.94 -5.22 -11.04
CA PHE A 302 18.80 -6.55 -10.42
C PHE A 302 18.42 -7.65 -11.42
N GLY A 303 18.45 -7.36 -12.74
CA GLY A 303 18.11 -8.30 -13.80
C GLY A 303 16.62 -8.64 -13.88
N VAL A 304 15.76 -7.80 -13.26
CA VAL A 304 14.31 -7.90 -13.35
C VAL A 304 13.84 -6.94 -14.43
N ASP A 305 13.33 -7.49 -15.53
CA ASP A 305 12.74 -6.69 -16.59
C ASP A 305 11.45 -6.03 -16.07
N GLU A 306 11.49 -4.70 -15.89
CA GLU A 306 10.31 -3.88 -15.56
C GLU A 306 9.22 -3.90 -16.64
N GLU A 307 9.45 -4.60 -17.75
CA GLU A 307 8.60 -4.63 -18.94
C GLU A 307 7.75 -5.90 -19.08
N VAL A 308 7.82 -6.84 -18.12
CA VAL A 308 6.93 -8.01 -18.09
C VAL A 308 5.59 -7.63 -17.50
N GLU A 309 4.59 -7.46 -18.37
CA GLU A 309 3.21 -7.20 -18.02
C GLU A 309 2.60 -8.47 -17.40
N PHE A 310 2.32 -8.45 -16.09
CA PHE A 310 1.75 -9.58 -15.32
C PHE A 310 0.29 -9.92 -15.71
N TYR A 311 -0.24 -9.35 -16.79
CA TYR A 311 -1.65 -9.38 -17.17
C TYR A 311 -1.96 -10.18 -18.44
N ASP A 312 -0.96 -10.82 -19.05
CA ASP A 312 -1.15 -11.46 -20.35
C ASP A 312 -1.76 -12.88 -20.28
N GLU A 313 -1.96 -13.45 -19.08
CA GLU A 313 -2.38 -14.86 -18.97
C GLU A 313 -3.89 -15.09 -18.83
N ASP A 314 -4.73 -14.10 -18.48
CA ASP A 314 -6.13 -14.37 -18.11
C ASP A 314 -7.22 -13.39 -18.63
N ASP A 315 -7.00 -12.69 -19.75
CA ASP A 315 -8.07 -11.90 -20.41
C ASP A 315 -8.99 -12.77 -21.29
N ILE A 316 -9.61 -13.79 -20.70
CA ILE A 316 -10.66 -14.57 -21.36
C ILE A 316 -11.99 -13.83 -21.18
N PRO A 317 -12.65 -13.38 -22.26
CA PRO A 317 -13.92 -12.66 -22.14
C PRO A 317 -14.98 -13.54 -21.48
N LEU A 318 -15.79 -12.94 -20.60
CA LEU A 318 -16.85 -13.62 -19.82
C LEU A 318 -17.78 -14.49 -20.69
N ALA A 319 -18.01 -14.07 -21.94
CA ALA A 319 -18.78 -14.82 -22.93
C ALA A 319 -18.17 -16.19 -23.26
N GLU A 320 -16.85 -16.30 -23.33
CA GLU A 320 -16.12 -17.54 -23.58
C GLU A 320 -16.18 -18.47 -22.35
N LEU A 321 -16.13 -17.91 -21.13
CA LEU A 321 -16.31 -18.67 -19.88
C LEU A 321 -17.72 -19.23 -19.74
N LEU A 322 -18.75 -18.43 -20.07
CA LEU A 322 -20.14 -18.87 -20.10
C LEU A 322 -20.36 -19.96 -21.17
N ARG A 323 -19.73 -19.80 -22.33
CA ARG A 323 -19.77 -20.80 -23.41
C ARG A 323 -19.11 -22.12 -22.97
N ARG A 324 -17.93 -22.07 -22.36
CA ARG A 324 -17.23 -23.24 -21.82
C ARG A 324 -18.06 -23.95 -20.74
N ARG A 325 -18.68 -23.19 -19.83
CA ARG A 325 -19.59 -23.72 -18.80
C ARG A 325 -20.83 -24.40 -19.41
N GLN A 326 -21.43 -23.82 -20.45
CA GLN A 326 -22.58 -24.42 -21.14
C GLN A 326 -22.22 -25.70 -21.89
N ILE A 327 -21.04 -25.76 -22.50
CA ILE A 327 -20.53 -26.95 -23.18
C ILE A 327 -20.23 -28.06 -22.15
N GLN A 328 -19.59 -27.73 -21.03
CA GLN A 328 -19.37 -28.69 -19.95
C GLN A 328 -20.67 -29.25 -19.38
N ALA A 329 -21.66 -28.38 -19.12
CA ALA A 329 -22.97 -28.81 -18.62
C ALA A 329 -23.72 -29.75 -19.58
N LYS A 330 -23.57 -29.55 -20.90
CA LYS A 330 -24.13 -30.44 -21.93
C LYS A 330 -23.39 -31.77 -22.06
N ASN A 331 -22.10 -31.82 -21.75
CA ASN A 331 -21.31 -33.05 -21.82
C ASN A 331 -21.46 -33.93 -20.57
N THR A 332 -22.01 -33.39 -19.48
CA THR A 332 -22.31 -34.10 -18.22
C THR A 332 -23.75 -34.65 -18.15
N THR A 333 -24.52 -34.58 -19.23
CA THR A 333 -25.86 -35.17 -19.40
C THR A 333 -25.86 -36.20 -20.51
#